data_AF-A0A2N3EEE3-F1
#
_entry.id   AF-A0A2N3EEE3-F1
#
_cell.length_a   1.000
_cell.length_b   1.000
_cell.length_c   1.000
_cell.angle_alpha   90.00
_cell.angle_beta   90.00
_cell.angle_gamma   90.00
#
_symmetry.space_group_name_H-M   'P 1'
#
loop_
_entity.id
_entity.type
_entity.pdbx_description
1 polymer ?
#
loop_
_entity_poly.entity_id
_entity_poly.type
_entity_poly.pdbx_seq_one_letter_code
_entity_poly.pdbx_strand_id
1 'polypeptide(L)'
;MTRVAASGRVGPLALTMGEPAGIGPEITLKTWRGRDAAALPCFFVAGDPALYRALGAPVEGIATAAEAADVFHRALPVLSVPLAEPAEPGR
;
A
#
# COMPACT_ATOMS: atom_id res chain seq x y z
N MET A 1 -12.23 -15.67 -23.65
CA MET A 1 -11.67 -14.78 -22.60
C MET A 1 -10.31 -14.31 -23.07
N THR A 2 -10.25 -13.18 -23.79
CA THR A 2 -9.02 -12.67 -24.40
C THR A 2 -8.24 -11.88 -23.35
N ARG A 3 -7.13 -12.45 -22.89
CA ARG A 3 -6.19 -11.76 -22.00
C ARG A 3 -5.48 -10.69 -22.81
N VAL A 4 -5.70 -9.42 -22.47
CA VAL A 4 -4.85 -8.33 -22.97
C VAL A 4 -3.45 -8.55 -22.40
N ALA A 5 -2.49 -8.87 -23.27
CA ALA A 5 -1.09 -8.87 -22.91
C ALA A 5 -0.64 -7.41 -22.81
N ALA A 6 -0.48 -6.89 -21.59
CA ALA A 6 0.13 -5.58 -21.39
C ALA A 6 1.63 -5.68 -21.73
N SER A 7 1.98 -5.23 -22.94
CA SER A 7 3.35 -5.04 -23.40
C SER A 7 3.92 -3.76 -22.79
N GLY A 8 4.52 -3.88 -21.62
CA GLY A 8 5.26 -2.83 -20.92
C GLY A 8 5.58 -3.30 -19.51
N ARG A 9 6.75 -2.97 -18.95
CA ARG A 9 6.98 -3.18 -17.52
C ARG A 9 5.96 -2.31 -16.78
N VAL A 10 4.90 -2.93 -16.28
CA VAL A 10 3.91 -2.24 -15.44
C VAL A 10 4.63 -1.93 -14.14
N GLY A 11 4.88 -0.63 -13.91
CA GLY A 11 5.45 -0.16 -12.65
C GLY A 11 4.47 -0.41 -11.49
N PRO A 12 4.94 -0.30 -10.23
CA PRO A 12 4.08 -0.44 -9.07
C PRO A 12 2.88 0.50 -9.13
N LEU A 13 1.70 0.00 -8.75
CA LEU A 13 0.50 0.81 -8.67
C LEU A 13 0.58 1.74 -7.45
N ALA A 14 0.21 3.01 -7.63
CA ALA A 14 0.07 3.94 -6.52
C ALA A 14 -1.34 3.82 -5.93
N LEU A 15 -1.42 3.46 -4.65
CA LEU A 15 -2.66 3.49 -3.88
C LEU A 15 -2.66 4.72 -2.98
N THR A 16 -3.72 5.53 -3.02
CA THR A 16 -3.87 6.64 -2.09
C THR A 16 -4.41 6.16 -0.74
N MET A 17 -3.99 6.79 0.36
CA MET A 17 -4.51 6.49 1.70
C MET A 17 -6.02 6.71 1.84
N GLY A 18 -6.57 7.68 1.09
CA GLY A 18 -7.97 8.08 1.21
C GLY A 18 -8.22 8.87 2.50
N GLU A 19 -9.40 8.66 3.10
CA GLU A 19 -9.73 9.20 4.42
C GLU A 19 -9.07 8.29 5.49
N PRO A 20 -8.15 8.81 6.33
CA PRO A 20 -7.37 8.02 7.28
C PRO A 20 -8.14 7.33 8.41
N ALA A 21 -9.25 7.92 8.87
CA ALA A 21 -10.14 7.37 9.90
C ALA A 21 -11.19 6.39 9.33
N GLY A 22 -11.28 6.28 8.00
CA GLY A 22 -12.13 5.36 7.28
C GLY A 22 -11.53 3.96 7.24
N ILE A 23 -12.17 3.07 6.47
CA ILE A 23 -11.77 1.65 6.38
C ILE A 23 -10.67 1.37 5.34
N GLY A 24 -10.24 2.40 4.60
CA GLY A 24 -9.27 2.29 3.51
C GLY A 24 -7.92 1.70 3.95
N PRO A 25 -7.34 2.16 5.08
CA PRO A 25 -6.13 1.60 5.64
C PRO A 25 -6.22 0.10 5.96
N GLU A 26 -7.33 -0.38 6.54
CA GLU A 26 -7.52 -1.80 6.84
C GLU A 26 -7.72 -2.64 5.57
N ILE A 27 -8.44 -2.11 4.57
CA ILE A 27 -8.60 -2.77 3.26
C ILE A 27 -7.23 -2.91 2.60
N THR A 28 -6.42 -1.85 2.62
CA THR A 28 -5.06 -1.83 2.07
C THR A 28 -4.20 -2.93 2.71
N LEU A 29 -4.21 -3.02 4.03
CA LEU A 29 -3.44 -4.01 4.78
C LEU A 29 -3.93 -5.44 4.51
N LYS A 30 -5.25 -5.68 4.51
CA LYS A 30 -5.83 -6.99 4.19
C LYS A 30 -5.46 -7.44 2.78
N THR A 31 -5.52 -6.52 1.83
CA THR A 31 -5.16 -6.73 0.42
C THR A 31 -3.68 -7.11 0.29
N TRP A 32 -2.78 -6.33 0.91
CA TRP A 32 -1.34 -6.65 0.90
C TRP A 32 -1.03 -8.00 1.56
N ARG A 33 -1.67 -8.33 2.69
CA ARG A 33 -1.49 -9.64 3.35
C ARG A 33 -1.94 -10.81 2.46
N GLY A 34 -2.98 -10.62 1.64
CA GLY A 34 -3.49 -11.63 0.70
C GLY A 34 -2.81 -11.64 -0.67
N ARG A 35 -1.75 -10.85 -0.88
CA ARG A 35 -1.15 -10.59 -2.20
C ARG A 35 -0.77 -11.84 -3.00
N ASP A 36 -0.21 -12.86 -2.35
CA ASP A 36 0.27 -14.07 -3.03
C ASP A 36 -0.91 -14.92 -3.52
N ALA A 37 -1.92 -15.11 -2.66
CA ALA A 37 -3.13 -15.87 -3.00
C ALA A 37 -3.96 -15.19 -4.09
N ALA A 38 -3.98 -13.85 -4.11
CA ALA A 38 -4.71 -13.06 -5.09
C ALA A 38 -3.88 -12.69 -6.34
N ALA A 39 -2.62 -13.15 -6.42
CA ALA A 39 -1.66 -12.81 -7.48
C ALA A 39 -1.63 -11.30 -7.78
N LEU A 40 -1.62 -10.48 -6.72
CA LEU A 40 -1.74 -9.04 -6.84
C LEU A 40 -0.52 -8.43 -7.53
N PRO A 41 -0.72 -7.46 -8.45
CA PRO A 41 0.39 -6.63 -8.91
C PRO A 41 0.98 -5.84 -7.74
N CYS A 42 2.29 -5.57 -7.82
CA CYS A 42 2.98 -4.74 -6.84
C CYS A 42 2.30 -3.36 -6.75
N PHE A 43 2.10 -2.88 -5.52
CA PHE A 43 1.64 -1.54 -5.24
C PHE A 43 2.37 -0.94 -4.05
N PHE A 44 2.33 0.37 -3.93
CA PHE A 44 2.73 1.10 -2.73
C PHE A 44 1.59 2.02 -2.30
N VAL A 45 1.64 2.48 -1.06
CA VAL A 45 0.67 3.43 -0.54
C VAL A 45 1.31 4.81 -0.43
N ALA A 46 0.68 5.84 -0.98
CA ALA A 46 0.95 7.22 -0.62
C ALA A 46 0.12 7.57 0.63
N GLY A 47 0.75 7.57 1.80
CA GLY A 47 0.07 7.70 3.10
C GLY A 47 1.03 7.77 4.27
N ASP A 48 0.49 7.82 5.49
CA ASP A 48 1.30 7.92 6.71
C ASP A 48 1.79 6.53 7.18
N PRO A 49 3.11 6.26 7.23
CA PRO A 49 3.64 5.00 7.73
C PRO A 49 3.19 4.65 9.15
N ALA A 50 2.98 5.64 10.03
CA ALA A 50 2.58 5.42 11.41
C ALA A 50 1.16 4.83 11.51
N LEU A 51 0.24 5.28 10.65
CA LEU A 51 -1.13 4.74 10.57
C LEU A 51 -1.12 3.23 10.29
N TYR A 52 -0.38 2.80 9.27
CA TYR A 52 -0.31 1.39 8.91
C TYR A 52 0.44 0.54 9.94
N ARG A 53 1.46 1.11 10.61
CA ARG A 53 2.15 0.43 11.73
C ARG A 53 1.21 0.21 12.91
N ALA A 54 0.35 1.18 13.24
CA ALA A 54 -0.65 1.05 14.30
C ALA A 54 -1.66 -0.07 14.01
N LEU A 55 -1.94 -0.34 12.73
CA LEU A 55 -2.75 -1.48 12.28
C LEU A 55 -2.01 -2.83 12.25
N GLY A 56 -0.75 -2.86 12.69
CA GLY A 56 0.08 -4.06 12.75
C GLY A 56 0.66 -4.49 11.40
N ALA A 57 0.82 -3.57 10.45
CA ALA A 57 1.55 -3.84 9.23
C ALA A 57 3.07 -3.74 9.46
N PRO A 58 3.89 -4.69 8.98
CA PRO A 58 5.30 -4.42 8.77
C PRO A 58 5.39 -3.38 7.64
N VAL A 59 5.85 -2.17 7.97
CA VAL A 59 5.91 -1.03 7.05
C VAL A 59 7.35 -0.62 6.82
N GLU A 60 7.72 -0.51 5.55
CA GLU A 60 9.00 0.03 5.11
C GLU A 60 8.71 1.25 4.23
N GLY A 61 9.33 2.38 4.62
CA GLY A 61 9.19 3.61 3.86
C GLY A 61 10.01 3.54 2.58
N ILE A 62 9.44 4.02 1.48
CA ILE A 62 10.13 4.14 0.20
C ILE A 62 10.31 5.61 -0.16
N ALA A 63 11.42 5.97 -0.80
CA ALA A 63 11.68 7.31 -1.32
C ALA A 63 11.13 7.47 -2.74
N THR A 64 11.07 6.39 -3.51
CA THR A 64 10.58 6.38 -4.89
C THR A 64 9.66 5.20 -5.17
N ALA A 65 8.75 5.33 -6.13
CA ALA A 65 7.85 4.25 -6.51
C ALA A 65 8.60 2.98 -7.00
N ALA A 66 9.82 3.13 -7.54
CA ALA A 66 10.61 2.01 -8.05
C ALA A 66 11.05 1.04 -6.94
N GLU A 67 11.27 1.53 -5.73
CA GLU A 67 11.69 0.72 -4.56
C GLU A 67 10.57 -0.21 -4.08
N ALA A 68 9.31 0.04 -4.43
CA ALA A 68 8.19 -0.74 -3.94
C ALA A 68 8.33 -2.23 -4.29
N ALA A 69 8.84 -2.57 -5.48
CA ALA A 69 9.01 -3.96 -5.91
C ALA A 69 9.99 -4.74 -5.01
N ASP A 70 11.04 -4.07 -4.53
CA ASP A 70 12.03 -4.68 -3.65
C ASP A 70 11.48 -4.88 -2.24
N VAL A 71 10.48 -4.11 -1.82
CA VAL A 71 9.89 -4.11 -0.47
C VAL A 71 8.65 -5.01 -0.36
N PHE A 72 7.82 -5.04 -1.40
CA PHE A 72 6.44 -5.53 -1.38
C PHE A 72 6.27 -6.96 -0.87
N HIS A 73 7.30 -7.81 -1.04
CA HIS A 73 7.27 -9.19 -0.60
C HIS A 73 7.44 -9.37 0.92
N ARG A 74 8.02 -8.40 1.65
CA ARG A 74 8.31 -8.50 3.10
C ARG A 74 7.60 -7.46 3.96
N ALA A 75 7.29 -6.29 3.40
CA ALA A 75 6.63 -5.18 4.10
C ALA A 75 5.69 -4.43 3.15
N LEU A 76 4.74 -3.68 3.71
CA LEU A 76 3.92 -2.73 2.97
C LEU A 76 4.80 -1.52 2.59
N PRO A 77 5.05 -1.27 1.29
CA PRO A 77 5.82 -0.10 0.86
C PRO A 77 4.96 1.16 1.01
N VAL A 78 5.46 2.15 1.73
CA VAL A 78 4.75 3.41 1.96
C VAL A 78 5.60 4.59 1.52
N LEU A 79 5.10 5.35 0.55
CA LEU A 79 5.61 6.68 0.21
C LEU A 79 4.98 7.68 1.19
N SER A 80 5.82 8.29 2.02
CA SER A 80 5.36 9.03 3.19
C SER A 80 4.55 10.28 2.82
N VAL A 81 3.30 10.32 3.30
CA VAL A 81 2.44 11.50 3.35
C VAL A 81 1.94 11.63 4.80
N PRO A 82 2.63 12.41 5.66
CA PRO A 82 2.34 12.44 7.09
C PRO A 82 0.99 13.11 7.36
N LEU A 83 0.30 12.63 8.39
CA LEU A 83 -0.90 13.29 8.92
C LEU A 83 -0.52 14.44 9.86
N ALA A 84 -1.35 15.48 9.90
CA ALA A 84 -1.19 16.58 10.86
C ALA A 84 -1.51 16.13 12.29
N GLU A 85 -2.42 15.15 12.43
CA GLU A 85 -2.85 14.57 13.69
C GLU A 85 -3.09 13.05 13.53
N PRO A 86 -3.01 12.26 14.62
CA PRO A 86 -3.35 10.84 14.55
C PRO A 86 -4.81 10.63 14.10
N ALA A 87 -5.03 9.72 13.15
CA ALA A 87 -6.37 9.33 12.74
C ALA A 87 -6.92 8.23 13.66
N GLU A 88 -8.10 8.47 14.24
CA GLU A 88 -8.83 7.46 15.01
C GLU A 88 -9.99 6.91 14.16
N PRO A 89 -10.14 5.58 14.01
CA PRO A 89 -11.21 5.01 13.21
C PRO A 89 -12.61 5.55 13.58
N GLY A 90 -13.30 6.15 12.62
CA GLY A 90 -14.66 6.68 12.76
C GLY A 90 -14.80 8.04 13.45
N ARG A 91 -13.72 8.81 13.61
CA ARG A 91 -13.76 10.19 14.15
C ARG A 91 -13.38 11.25 13.12
#